data_AF-A0AA88YF31-F1
#
_entry.id   AF-A0AA88YF31-F1
#
_cell.length_a   1.000
_cell.length_b   1.000
_cell.length_c   1.000
_cell.angle_alpha   90.00
_cell.angle_beta   90.00
_cell.angle_gamma   90.00
#
_symmetry.space_group_name_H-M   'P 1'
#
loop_
_entity.id
_entity.type
_entity.pdbx_description
1 polymer ?
#
loop_
_entity_poly.entity_id
_entity_poly.type
_entity_poly.pdbx_seq_one_letter_code
_entity_poly.pdbx_strand_id
1 'polypeptide(L)'
;MHRITCPKCPLTFSRKDVLLRHHRHKHREHDLYHQNCSVQPTTQEQQSSQAYPPPPPQSSQAYPPPPPQSSQAYPPPPPPPPLPLSSQAYPPPPPPQQQQSFVFKHPFTANVSGPTACGKTYFVKTLLQRCIKKISPYPERIIWLYKRWQPLYDEIKATVYPRVEFIQGIPLDMEQDTFIHPSKRNLVILDDLMSSSARDPRINELFTEGSHHRNLSVIALNQNLYFNKDPTQRRNCHYLVMFNNPVNQQQIMTLSRQMYPGNPQHLMRHFKDATSRPYGYLVIDLKPFTAEHQRLHTDIFDQSDDPKDPTCQFEDHTDQINKDDQKDMDHSEHISATDQTCFEEEKMHSCDDCGLVFENIHDLQGMSNHGVQKTEKVSMMKTMKESIKR
;
A
#
# COMPACT_ATOMS: atom_id res chain seq x y z
N MET A 1 -9.97 -37.36 -3.62
CA MET A 1 -9.88 -36.03 -4.27
C MET A 1 -10.44 -36.12 -5.68
N HIS A 2 -11.56 -35.47 -5.98
CA HIS A 2 -12.15 -35.49 -7.32
C HIS A 2 -11.28 -34.67 -8.29
N ARG A 3 -10.92 -35.26 -9.43
CA ARG A 3 -10.20 -34.59 -10.53
C ARG A 3 -11.20 -34.20 -11.62
N ILE A 4 -11.01 -33.02 -12.20
CA ILE A 4 -11.88 -32.43 -13.22
C ILE A 4 -11.11 -32.44 -14.55
N THR A 5 -11.63 -33.15 -15.54
CA THR A 5 -11.02 -33.24 -16.88
C THR A 5 -11.43 -32.05 -17.74
N CYS A 6 -10.49 -31.53 -18.53
CA CYS A 6 -10.80 -30.51 -19.53
C CYS A 6 -11.67 -31.11 -20.65
N PRO A 7 -12.75 -30.44 -21.09
CA PRO A 7 -13.62 -30.98 -22.13
C PRO A 7 -12.99 -30.94 -23.53
N LYS A 8 -11.94 -30.13 -23.74
CA LYS A 8 -11.28 -29.92 -25.04
C LYS A 8 -9.91 -30.59 -25.17
N CYS A 9 -9.39 -31.22 -24.11
CA CYS A 9 -8.11 -31.94 -24.15
C CYS A 9 -7.97 -32.93 -22.99
N PRO A 10 -7.06 -33.92 -23.04
CA PRO A 10 -7.01 -35.01 -22.06
C PRO A 10 -6.43 -34.63 -20.68
N LEU A 11 -6.20 -33.35 -20.40
CA LEU A 11 -5.61 -32.89 -19.13
C LEU A 11 -6.64 -32.86 -17.99
N THR A 12 -6.21 -33.28 -16.80
CA THR A 12 -7.02 -33.30 -15.57
C THR A 12 -6.47 -32.35 -14.51
N PHE A 13 -7.38 -31.73 -13.76
CA PHE A 13 -7.07 -30.69 -12.79
C PHE A 13 -7.70 -31.01 -11.44
N SER A 14 -6.99 -30.73 -10.35
CA SER A 14 -7.50 -30.92 -8.99
C SER A 14 -8.46 -29.81 -8.54
N ARG A 15 -8.50 -28.69 -9.27
CA ARG A 15 -9.33 -27.51 -8.95
C ARG A 15 -9.91 -26.86 -10.20
N LYS A 16 -11.15 -26.34 -10.05
CA LYS A 16 -11.94 -25.74 -11.14
C LYS A 16 -11.32 -24.44 -11.69
N ASP A 17 -10.70 -23.64 -10.84
CA ASP A 17 -10.08 -22.36 -11.22
C ASP A 17 -8.85 -22.56 -12.12
N VAL A 18 -8.08 -23.61 -11.88
CA VAL A 18 -6.92 -23.99 -12.71
C VAL A 18 -7.38 -24.48 -14.08
N LEU A 19 -8.46 -25.27 -14.14
CA LEU A 19 -9.08 -25.68 -15.39
C LEU A 19 -9.56 -24.47 -16.21
N LEU A 20 -10.24 -23.50 -15.59
CA LEU A 20 -10.72 -22.28 -16.26
C LEU A 20 -9.58 -21.42 -16.81
N ARG A 21 -8.44 -21.37 -16.10
CA ARG A 21 -7.24 -20.70 -16.59
C ARG A 21 -6.63 -21.44 -17.78
N HIS A 22 -6.51 -22.76 -17.70
CA HIS A 22 -6.05 -23.61 -18.80
C HIS A 22 -6.94 -23.43 -20.04
N HIS A 23 -8.27 -23.45 -19.89
CA HIS A 23 -9.22 -23.27 -20.98
C HIS A 23 -9.05 -21.91 -21.68
N ARG A 24 -8.90 -20.82 -20.93
CA ARG A 24 -8.65 -19.48 -21.48
C ARG A 24 -7.33 -19.31 -22.21
N HIS A 25 -6.30 -20.09 -21.87
CA HIS A 25 -4.96 -19.94 -22.47
C HIS A 25 -4.71 -20.91 -23.62
N LYS A 26 -5.36 -22.07 -23.62
CA LYS A 26 -5.10 -23.14 -24.58
C LYS A 26 -6.24 -23.41 -25.55
N HIS A 27 -7.46 -22.94 -25.24
CA HIS A 27 -8.66 -23.24 -26.01
C HIS A 27 -9.47 -21.98 -26.37
N ARG A 28 -8.82 -20.82 -26.40
CA ARG A 28 -9.45 -19.55 -26.76
C ARG A 28 -9.50 -19.42 -28.28
N GLU A 29 -10.67 -19.69 -28.85
CA GLU A 29 -11.01 -19.23 -30.20
C GLU A 29 -11.71 -17.87 -30.11
N HIS A 30 -11.51 -17.05 -31.14
CA HIS A 30 -11.99 -15.68 -31.27
C HIS A 30 -13.53 -15.64 -31.33
N ASP A 31 -14.18 -15.06 -30.32
CA ASP A 31 -15.55 -14.58 -30.44
C ASP A 31 -15.52 -13.07 -30.69
N LEU A 32 -15.83 -12.67 -31.93
CA LEU A 32 -16.12 -11.28 -32.32
C LEU A 32 -17.61 -11.17 -32.67
N TYR A 33 -18.31 -10.33 -31.89
CA TYR A 33 -19.51 -9.52 -32.16
C TYR A 33 -20.61 -9.94 -33.18
N HIS A 34 -21.86 -9.97 -32.67
CA HIS A 34 -23.16 -9.51 -33.20
C HIS A 34 -23.63 -9.76 -34.66
N GLN A 35 -24.83 -10.36 -34.75
CA GLN A 35 -25.99 -10.04 -35.63
C GLN A 35 -25.73 -9.57 -37.08
N ASN A 36 -26.04 -10.43 -38.06
CA ASN A 36 -27.20 -10.28 -38.96
C ASN A 36 -27.11 -11.22 -40.18
N CYS A 37 -28.30 -11.59 -40.67
CA CYS A 37 -28.61 -12.03 -42.03
C CYS A 37 -28.08 -13.39 -42.52
N SER A 38 -29.05 -14.31 -42.61
CA SER A 38 -29.32 -15.23 -43.71
C SER A 38 -28.46 -15.06 -44.96
N VAL A 39 -27.96 -16.19 -45.49
CA VAL A 39 -28.02 -16.63 -46.91
C VAL A 39 -27.17 -17.91 -47.04
N GLN A 40 -27.78 -19.00 -47.52
CA GLN A 40 -27.08 -20.21 -47.98
C GLN A 40 -26.39 -19.94 -49.32
N PRO A 41 -25.28 -20.64 -49.66
CA PRO A 41 -25.37 -21.73 -50.66
C PRO A 41 -24.35 -22.89 -50.40
N THR A 42 -24.67 -24.18 -50.59
CA THR A 42 -24.56 -25.02 -51.81
C THR A 42 -23.30 -24.88 -52.67
N THR A 43 -22.51 -25.97 -52.76
CA THR A 43 -21.79 -26.63 -53.91
C THR A 43 -20.50 -27.29 -53.38
N GLN A 44 -20.22 -28.59 -53.54
CA GLN A 44 -19.85 -29.37 -54.75
C GLN A 44 -18.62 -28.85 -55.53
N GLU A 45 -17.80 -29.83 -55.96
CA GLU A 45 -16.63 -29.79 -56.88
C GLU A 45 -15.28 -29.36 -56.28
N GLN A 46 -14.32 -30.27 -56.06
CA GLN A 46 -13.44 -31.01 -56.99
C GLN A 46 -12.10 -30.31 -57.29
N GLN A 47 -11.04 -30.92 -56.75
CA GLN A 47 -9.69 -31.15 -57.29
C GLN A 47 -8.93 -30.02 -58.01
N SER A 48 -7.80 -29.61 -57.42
CA SER A 48 -6.51 -29.62 -58.11
C SER A 48 -5.34 -29.66 -57.13
N SER A 49 -4.48 -30.66 -57.33
CA SER A 49 -3.21 -30.94 -56.67
C SER A 49 -2.13 -29.87 -56.90
N GLN A 50 -1.32 -29.57 -55.88
CA GLN A 50 0.11 -29.27 -56.05
C GLN A 50 0.88 -29.45 -54.73
N ALA A 51 1.94 -30.27 -54.80
CA ALA A 51 2.85 -30.59 -53.72
C ALA A 51 4.00 -29.56 -53.64
N TYR A 52 4.40 -29.19 -52.42
CA TYR A 52 5.57 -28.35 -52.17
C TYR A 52 6.84 -29.21 -51.90
N PRO A 53 8.02 -28.75 -52.36
CA PRO A 53 9.28 -29.50 -52.26
C PRO A 53 9.98 -29.43 -50.87
N PRO A 54 10.87 -30.40 -50.55
CA PRO A 54 11.57 -30.48 -49.26
C PRO A 54 12.76 -29.51 -49.12
N PRO A 55 13.23 -29.25 -47.88
CA PRO A 55 14.24 -28.23 -47.57
C PRO A 55 15.68 -28.64 -47.95
N PRO A 56 16.58 -27.65 -48.16
CA PRO A 56 17.95 -27.88 -48.63
C PRO A 56 18.94 -28.33 -47.52
N PRO A 57 20.04 -29.01 -47.89
CA PRO A 57 21.02 -29.58 -46.97
C PRO A 57 22.05 -28.59 -46.42
N GLN A 58 22.57 -28.91 -45.23
CA GLN A 58 23.59 -28.17 -44.48
C GLN A 58 24.96 -28.23 -45.15
N SER A 59 25.58 -27.07 -45.41
CA SER A 59 26.94 -26.93 -45.90
C SER A 59 27.95 -26.75 -44.74
N SER A 60 29.08 -27.43 -44.90
CA SER A 60 30.24 -27.52 -44.02
C SER A 60 30.99 -26.19 -43.91
N GLN A 61 31.38 -25.85 -42.67
CA GLN A 61 32.18 -24.69 -42.33
C GLN A 61 33.63 -24.87 -42.81
N ALA A 62 34.14 -23.90 -43.57
CA ALA A 62 35.56 -23.73 -43.86
C ALA A 62 36.11 -22.59 -42.98
N TYR A 63 37.21 -22.85 -42.27
CA TYR A 63 37.91 -21.87 -41.45
C TYR A 63 38.76 -20.92 -42.32
N PRO A 64 38.84 -19.61 -42.01
CA PRO A 64 39.72 -18.69 -42.71
C PRO A 64 41.19 -18.85 -42.28
N PRO A 65 42.17 -18.54 -43.16
CA PRO A 65 43.59 -18.66 -42.87
C PRO A 65 44.10 -17.55 -41.92
N PRO A 66 45.23 -17.77 -41.22
CA PRO A 66 45.78 -16.83 -40.24
C PRO A 66 46.45 -15.60 -40.92
N PRO A 67 46.47 -14.44 -40.24
CA PRO A 67 47.06 -13.21 -40.76
C PRO A 67 48.60 -13.21 -40.71
N PRO A 68 49.28 -12.42 -41.58
CA PRO A 68 50.73 -12.35 -41.65
C PRO A 68 51.33 -11.57 -40.47
N GLN A 69 52.52 -12.01 -40.04
CA GLN A 69 53.32 -11.37 -38.99
C GLN A 69 54.11 -10.16 -39.53
N SER A 70 54.25 -9.15 -38.66
CA SER A 70 55.31 -8.14 -38.53
C SER A 70 54.94 -6.67 -38.82
N SER A 71 54.87 -5.89 -37.74
CA SER A 71 55.63 -4.65 -37.53
C SER A 71 55.34 -4.13 -36.11
N GLN A 72 56.39 -3.99 -35.30
CA GLN A 72 56.29 -3.43 -33.95
C GLN A 72 55.94 -1.94 -34.04
N ALA A 73 54.74 -1.57 -33.60
CA ALA A 73 54.38 -0.20 -33.32
C ALA A 73 54.34 -0.01 -31.80
N TYR A 74 55.17 0.92 -31.29
CA TYR A 74 55.16 1.30 -29.88
C TYR A 74 53.81 1.93 -29.50
N PRO A 75 53.29 1.72 -28.28
CA PRO A 75 52.08 2.39 -27.84
C PRO A 75 52.29 3.91 -27.71
N PRO A 76 51.28 4.74 -28.01
CA PRO A 76 51.39 6.18 -27.84
C PRO A 76 51.54 6.55 -26.35
N PRO A 77 52.22 7.67 -26.03
CA PRO A 77 52.41 8.10 -24.65
C PRO A 77 51.06 8.45 -23.98
N PRO A 78 50.96 8.33 -22.65
CA PRO A 78 49.75 8.66 -21.91
C PRO A 78 49.42 10.16 -22.01
N PRO A 79 48.13 10.53 -21.92
CA PRO A 79 47.71 11.93 -21.96
C PRO A 79 48.24 12.69 -20.72
N PRO A 80 48.47 14.02 -20.85
CA PRO A 80 48.93 14.83 -19.73
C PRO A 80 47.89 14.85 -18.58
N PRO A 81 48.34 15.05 -17.33
CA PRO A 81 47.45 15.12 -16.18
C PRO A 81 46.46 16.30 -16.32
N PRO A 82 45.26 16.20 -15.74
CA PRO A 82 44.30 17.30 -15.76
C PRO A 82 44.89 18.53 -15.09
N LEU A 83 44.75 19.69 -15.73
CA LEU A 83 45.06 20.99 -15.11
C LEU A 83 44.21 21.15 -13.83
N PRO A 84 44.74 21.78 -12.76
CA PRO A 84 43.99 21.98 -11.53
C PRO A 84 42.74 22.82 -11.83
N LEU A 85 41.57 22.33 -11.39
CA LEU A 85 40.32 23.09 -11.46
C LEU A 85 40.54 24.45 -10.81
N SER A 86 40.50 25.51 -11.62
CA SER A 86 40.36 26.87 -11.14
C SER A 86 39.12 26.96 -10.25
N SER A 87 39.29 27.52 -9.05
CA SER A 87 38.27 27.80 -8.05
C SER A 87 37.07 28.54 -8.64
N GLN A 88 36.06 27.81 -9.11
CA GLN A 88 34.75 28.38 -9.36
C GLN A 88 34.07 28.51 -8.01
N ALA A 89 33.95 29.76 -7.54
CA ALA A 89 33.14 30.10 -6.39
C ALA A 89 31.70 29.66 -6.68
N TYR A 90 31.17 28.75 -5.86
CA TYR A 90 29.77 28.40 -5.92
C TYR A 90 28.94 29.67 -5.67
N PRO A 91 27.86 29.91 -6.43
CA PRO A 91 26.95 31.01 -6.14
C PRO A 91 26.44 30.85 -4.70
N PRO A 92 26.28 31.96 -3.95
CA PRO A 92 25.73 31.91 -2.60
C PRO A 92 24.37 31.21 -2.62
N PRO A 93 24.03 30.47 -1.55
CA PRO A 93 22.74 29.80 -1.46
C PRO A 93 21.62 30.83 -1.65
N PRO A 94 20.52 30.46 -2.33
CA PRO A 94 19.39 31.36 -2.52
C PRO A 94 18.87 31.84 -1.16
N PRO A 95 18.35 33.08 -1.08
CA PRO A 95 17.79 33.61 0.16
C PRO A 95 16.71 32.67 0.70
N PRO A 96 16.52 32.58 2.03
CA PRO A 96 15.51 31.72 2.63
C PRO A 96 14.15 32.07 2.04
N GLN A 97 13.62 31.14 1.24
CA GLN A 97 12.26 31.24 0.73
C GLN A 97 11.34 31.27 1.96
N GLN A 98 10.51 32.31 2.09
CA GLN A 98 9.45 32.34 3.09
C GLN A 98 8.65 31.05 2.95
N GLN A 99 8.81 30.15 3.92
CA GLN A 99 8.26 28.80 3.85
C GLN A 99 6.75 28.92 3.97
N GLN A 100 6.06 28.95 2.82
CA GLN A 100 4.60 28.95 2.82
C GLN A 100 4.11 27.73 3.59
N SER A 101 3.13 27.95 4.47
CA SER A 101 2.50 26.91 5.26
C SER A 101 1.97 25.81 4.35
N PHE A 102 2.42 24.56 4.55
CA PHE A 102 1.94 23.42 3.78
C PHE A 102 0.44 23.17 4.04
N VAL A 103 -0.32 22.91 2.97
CA VAL A 103 -1.76 22.63 2.99
C VAL A 103 -2.08 21.48 2.04
N PHE A 104 -2.76 20.45 2.55
CA PHE A 104 -3.28 19.35 1.74
C PHE A 104 -4.41 19.85 0.83
N LYS A 105 -4.23 19.73 -0.48
CA LYS A 105 -5.25 20.10 -1.47
C LYS A 105 -6.26 18.98 -1.68
N HIS A 106 -7.52 19.19 -1.28
CA HIS A 106 -8.65 18.31 -1.52
C HIS A 106 -9.14 18.43 -2.99
N PRO A 107 -9.58 17.33 -3.62
CA PRO A 107 -9.49 15.94 -3.15
C PRO A 107 -8.04 15.41 -3.22
N PHE A 108 -7.72 14.44 -2.35
CA PHE A 108 -6.42 13.78 -2.34
C PHE A 108 -6.44 12.36 -1.78
N THR A 109 -5.37 11.64 -2.06
CA THR A 109 -5.11 10.31 -1.48
C THR A 109 -3.79 10.41 -0.72
N ALA A 110 -3.75 9.89 0.50
CA ALA A 110 -2.57 9.95 1.34
C ALA A 110 -2.28 8.61 2.00
N ASN A 111 -1.01 8.31 2.19
CA ASN A 111 -0.54 7.16 2.94
C ASN A 111 0.32 7.64 4.10
N VAL A 112 -0.09 7.31 5.33
CA VAL A 112 0.66 7.62 6.54
C VAL A 112 1.33 6.32 6.99
N SER A 113 2.65 6.24 6.81
CA SER A 113 3.40 5.00 6.97
C SER A 113 4.45 5.05 8.09
N GLY A 114 4.49 3.98 8.88
CA GLY A 114 5.46 3.79 9.97
C GLY A 114 5.06 2.67 10.94
N PRO A 115 5.98 2.18 11.78
CA PRO A 115 5.71 1.03 12.66
C PRO A 115 4.63 1.33 13.70
N THR A 116 4.21 0.31 14.45
CA THR A 116 3.30 0.48 15.59
C THR A 116 3.84 1.53 16.56
N ALA A 117 2.93 2.33 17.15
CA ALA A 117 3.25 3.39 18.12
C ALA A 117 4.13 4.56 17.63
N CYS A 118 4.38 4.71 16.32
CA CYS A 118 5.21 5.80 15.80
C CYS A 118 4.51 7.17 15.68
N GLY A 119 3.22 7.29 16.05
CA GLY A 119 2.48 8.56 16.02
C GLY A 119 1.53 8.79 14.85
N LYS A 120 1.28 7.80 13.98
CA LYS A 120 0.38 7.94 12.80
C LYS A 120 -1.01 8.46 13.15
N THR A 121 -1.69 7.82 14.10
CA THR A 121 -3.05 8.20 14.52
C THR A 121 -3.07 9.60 15.13
N TYR A 122 -2.01 9.97 15.88
CA TYR A 122 -1.86 11.31 16.44
C TYR A 122 -1.63 12.38 15.37
N PHE A 123 -0.84 12.07 14.33
CA PHE A 123 -0.66 12.95 13.18
C PHE A 123 -1.99 13.22 12.48
N VAL A 124 -2.80 12.19 12.23
CA VAL A 124 -4.10 12.35 11.58
C VAL A 124 -5.07 13.10 12.49
N LYS A 125 -5.11 12.80 13.80
CA LYS A 125 -5.86 13.62 14.76
C LYS A 125 -5.49 15.11 14.66
N THR A 126 -4.19 15.43 14.70
CA THR A 126 -3.70 16.81 14.64
C THR A 126 -4.09 17.49 13.33
N LEU A 127 -3.98 16.75 12.20
CA LEU A 127 -4.46 17.20 10.89
C LEU A 127 -5.96 17.52 10.93
N LEU A 128 -6.77 16.66 11.52
CA LEU A 128 -8.22 16.85 11.60
C LEU A 128 -8.62 18.01 12.51
N GLN A 129 -7.98 18.15 13.67
CA GLN A 129 -8.18 19.29 14.57
C GLN A 129 -7.84 20.63 13.90
N ARG A 130 -6.97 20.62 12.88
CA ARG A 130 -6.56 21.81 12.12
C ARG A 130 -7.05 21.77 10.67
N CYS A 131 -8.06 20.96 10.34
CA CYS A 131 -8.41 20.68 8.95
C CYS A 131 -8.83 21.92 8.16
N ILE A 132 -9.45 22.92 8.81
CA ILE A 132 -9.80 24.21 8.18
C ILE A 132 -8.58 24.93 7.62
N LYS A 133 -7.44 24.88 8.32
CA LYS A 133 -6.18 25.51 7.88
C LYS A 133 -5.33 24.57 7.04
N LYS A 134 -5.39 23.26 7.29
CA LYS A 134 -4.46 22.26 6.74
C LYS A 134 -5.02 21.43 5.60
N ILE A 135 -6.32 21.50 5.33
CA ILE A 135 -6.96 20.85 4.19
C ILE A 135 -7.78 21.90 3.44
N SER A 136 -7.54 22.06 2.14
CA SER A 136 -8.19 23.08 1.33
C SER A 136 -8.75 22.49 0.02
N PRO A 137 -10.06 22.65 -0.26
CA PRO A 137 -11.10 23.03 0.70
C PRO A 137 -11.23 22.00 1.84
N TYR A 138 -11.66 22.44 3.02
CA TYR A 138 -11.79 21.55 4.19
C TYR A 138 -12.99 20.58 4.00
N PRO A 139 -12.93 19.37 4.59
CA PRO A 139 -13.98 18.36 4.44
C PRO A 139 -15.28 18.76 5.15
N GLU A 140 -16.41 18.41 4.55
CA GLU A 140 -17.76 18.58 5.13
C GLU A 140 -18.19 17.35 5.93
N ARG A 141 -17.63 16.18 5.61
CA ARG A 141 -17.91 14.92 6.29
C ARG A 141 -16.62 14.12 6.48
N ILE A 142 -16.42 13.59 7.68
CA ILE A 142 -15.24 12.81 8.02
C ILE A 142 -15.70 11.44 8.51
N ILE A 143 -15.23 10.38 7.84
CA ILE A 143 -15.54 8.98 8.15
C ILE A 143 -14.24 8.30 8.57
N TRP A 144 -14.24 7.70 9.75
CA TRP A 144 -13.09 7.00 10.31
C TRP A 144 -13.39 5.51 10.40
N LEU A 145 -12.76 4.73 9.53
CA LEU A 145 -12.87 3.28 9.49
C LEU A 145 -11.76 2.67 10.36
N TYR A 146 -12.14 1.87 11.36
CA TYR A 146 -11.19 1.31 12.34
C TYR A 146 -11.39 -0.19 12.57
N LYS A 147 -10.33 -0.88 13.01
CA LYS A 147 -10.43 -2.29 13.42
C LYS A 147 -10.78 -2.48 14.90
N ARG A 148 -10.04 -1.80 15.79
CA ARG A 148 -10.26 -1.80 17.25
C ARG A 148 -10.40 -0.37 17.76
N TRP A 149 -11.28 -0.17 18.74
CA TRP A 149 -11.43 1.14 19.38
C TRP A 149 -10.15 1.52 20.12
N GLN A 150 -9.75 2.78 20.00
CA GLN A 150 -8.59 3.35 20.70
C GLN A 150 -9.08 4.51 21.57
N PRO A 151 -8.58 4.69 22.81
CA PRO A 151 -8.97 5.83 23.65
C PRO A 151 -8.77 7.19 22.98
N LEU A 152 -7.80 7.31 22.05
CA LEU A 152 -7.57 8.52 21.28
C LEU A 152 -8.79 8.92 20.41
N TYR A 153 -9.66 7.97 20.06
CA TYR A 153 -10.86 8.23 19.28
C TYR A 153 -11.90 9.05 20.07
N ASP A 154 -11.96 8.87 21.39
CA ASP A 154 -12.83 9.67 22.25
C ASP A 154 -12.42 11.14 22.21
N GLU A 155 -11.11 11.41 22.23
CA GLU A 155 -10.58 12.77 22.09
C GLU A 155 -10.83 13.35 20.69
N ILE A 156 -10.65 12.55 19.63
CA ILE A 156 -10.98 12.97 18.25
C ILE A 156 -12.46 13.34 18.16
N LYS A 157 -13.34 12.50 18.70
CA LYS A 157 -14.79 12.71 18.70
C LYS A 157 -15.20 13.99 19.44
N ALA A 158 -14.48 14.34 20.49
CA ALA A 158 -14.73 15.55 21.29
C ALA A 158 -14.15 16.83 20.68
N THR A 159 -13.04 16.76 19.94
CA THR A 159 -12.25 17.94 19.57
C THR A 159 -12.25 18.27 18.08
N VAL A 160 -12.65 17.35 17.20
CA VAL A 160 -12.64 17.55 15.74
C VAL A 160 -13.98 18.05 15.23
N TYR A 161 -13.95 19.08 14.39
CA TYR A 161 -15.08 19.57 13.62
C TYR A 161 -14.76 19.59 12.11
N PRO A 162 -15.67 19.13 11.22
CA PRO A 162 -16.98 18.51 11.53
C PRO A 162 -16.85 17.18 12.26
N ARG A 163 -17.93 16.74 12.93
CA ARG A 163 -17.92 15.53 13.76
C ARG A 163 -17.47 14.30 12.95
N VAL A 164 -16.58 13.51 13.53
CA VAL A 164 -16.07 12.28 12.92
C VAL A 164 -17.06 11.13 13.13
N GLU A 165 -17.42 10.46 12.04
CA GLU A 165 -18.23 9.24 12.03
C GLU A 165 -17.31 8.02 12.13
N PHE A 166 -17.31 7.35 13.28
CA PHE A 166 -16.52 6.14 13.48
C PHE A 166 -17.30 4.90 13.07
N ILE A 167 -16.73 4.08 12.19
CA ILE A 167 -17.31 2.82 11.73
C ILE A 167 -16.28 1.70 11.86
N GLN A 168 -16.67 0.59 12.48
CA GLN A 168 -15.79 -0.56 12.61
C GLN A 168 -15.75 -1.36 11.30
N GLY A 169 -14.55 -1.59 10.77
CA GLY A 169 -14.34 -2.31 9.51
C GLY A 169 -14.57 -1.47 8.25
N ILE A 170 -14.72 -2.15 7.12
CA ILE A 170 -14.99 -1.55 5.81
C ILE A 170 -16.48 -1.76 5.49
N PRO A 171 -17.30 -0.70 5.35
CA PRO A 171 -18.71 -0.83 4.99
C PRO A 171 -18.91 -1.56 3.66
N LEU A 172 -20.03 -2.28 3.52
CA LEU A 172 -20.35 -3.04 2.31
C LEU A 172 -20.73 -2.14 1.12
N ASP A 173 -21.24 -0.96 1.41
CA ASP A 173 -21.78 0.02 0.48
C ASP A 173 -20.87 1.26 0.32
N MET A 174 -19.64 1.21 0.84
CA MET A 174 -18.71 2.34 0.87
C MET A 174 -18.42 2.94 -0.50
N GLU A 175 -18.40 2.16 -1.57
CA GLU A 175 -18.20 2.63 -2.94
C GLU A 175 -19.45 3.26 -3.57
N GLN A 176 -20.62 3.14 -2.94
CA GLN A 176 -21.86 3.68 -3.49
C GLN A 176 -21.97 5.18 -3.22
N ASP A 177 -22.47 5.93 -4.21
CA ASP A 177 -22.70 7.38 -4.09
C ASP A 177 -23.74 7.73 -3.01
N THR A 178 -24.61 6.77 -2.65
CA THR A 178 -25.52 6.90 -1.50
C THR A 178 -24.77 6.97 -0.17
N PHE A 179 -23.64 6.26 -0.07
CA PHE A 179 -22.78 6.30 1.11
C PHE A 179 -21.77 7.45 1.04
N ILE A 180 -21.02 7.59 -0.06
CA ILE A 180 -20.08 8.71 -0.30
C ILE A 180 -20.67 9.65 -1.35
N HIS A 181 -21.49 10.61 -0.90
CA HIS A 181 -22.19 11.50 -1.81
C HIS A 181 -21.21 12.45 -2.55
N PRO A 182 -21.13 12.43 -3.90
CA PRO A 182 -20.16 13.22 -4.66
C PRO A 182 -20.28 14.74 -4.51
N SER A 183 -21.45 15.25 -4.11
CA SER A 183 -21.64 16.69 -3.86
C SER A 183 -21.04 17.19 -2.56
N LYS A 184 -20.64 16.29 -1.64
CA LYS A 184 -20.00 16.65 -0.37
C LYS A 184 -18.50 16.45 -0.44
N ARG A 185 -17.73 17.31 0.24
CA ARG A 185 -16.28 17.12 0.43
C ARG A 185 -16.07 16.05 1.50
N ASN A 186 -15.91 14.80 1.07
CA ASN A 186 -15.75 13.66 1.97
C ASN A 186 -14.27 13.42 2.32
N LEU A 187 -14.01 13.00 3.55
CA LEU A 187 -12.69 12.50 3.98
C LEU A 187 -12.86 11.14 4.66
N VAL A 188 -12.25 10.10 4.09
CA VAL A 188 -12.23 8.74 4.64
C VAL A 188 -10.85 8.43 5.21
N ILE A 189 -10.81 7.98 6.46
CA ILE A 189 -9.59 7.52 7.15
C ILE A 189 -9.68 6.00 7.31
N LEU A 190 -8.64 5.29 6.90
CA LEU A 190 -8.47 3.84 7.08
C LEU A 190 -7.40 3.59 8.15
N ASP A 191 -7.81 3.31 9.40
CA ASP A 191 -6.90 3.06 10.52
C ASP A 191 -6.89 1.59 10.96
N ASP A 192 -5.69 1.01 11.05
CA ASP A 192 -5.44 -0.40 11.38
C ASP A 192 -6.18 -1.41 10.48
N LEU A 193 -6.47 -1.02 9.23
CA LEU A 193 -7.16 -1.83 8.23
C LEU A 193 -6.25 -2.31 7.10
N MET A 194 -4.92 -2.24 7.26
CA MET A 194 -3.94 -2.54 6.19
C MET A 194 -4.19 -3.92 5.52
N SER A 195 -4.43 -4.98 6.30
CA SER A 195 -4.64 -6.34 5.76
C SER A 195 -6.03 -6.56 5.15
N SER A 196 -7.07 -5.92 5.68
CA SER A 196 -8.42 -5.94 5.08
C SER A 196 -8.43 -5.12 3.80
N SER A 197 -7.87 -3.91 3.83
CA SER A 197 -7.77 -2.99 2.72
C SER A 197 -6.96 -3.55 1.55
N ALA A 198 -5.88 -4.29 1.82
CA ALA A 198 -5.07 -4.91 0.78
C ALA A 198 -5.81 -6.01 -0.02
N ARG A 199 -6.88 -6.58 0.55
CA ARG A 199 -7.68 -7.64 -0.06
C ARG A 199 -8.99 -7.13 -0.64
N ASP A 200 -9.28 -5.85 -0.49
CA ASP A 200 -10.55 -5.25 -0.86
C ASP A 200 -10.37 -4.34 -2.10
N PRO A 201 -10.82 -4.78 -3.30
CA PRO A 201 -10.73 -3.98 -4.51
C PRO A 201 -11.41 -2.61 -4.40
N ARG A 202 -12.43 -2.49 -3.54
CA ARG A 202 -13.22 -1.26 -3.35
C ARG A 202 -12.36 -0.17 -2.73
N ILE A 203 -11.39 -0.54 -1.89
CA ILE A 203 -10.40 0.42 -1.35
C ILE A 203 -9.44 0.89 -2.45
N ASN A 204 -9.03 0.02 -3.37
CA ASN A 204 -8.19 0.44 -4.50
C ASN A 204 -8.91 1.43 -5.41
N GLU A 205 -10.22 1.26 -5.62
CA GLU A 205 -11.07 2.19 -6.38
C GLU A 205 -11.10 3.59 -5.73
N LEU A 206 -11.14 3.67 -4.39
CA LEU A 206 -11.04 4.94 -3.69
C LEU A 206 -9.72 5.68 -3.97
N PHE A 207 -8.63 4.94 -4.15
CA PHE A 207 -7.31 5.50 -4.48
C PHE A 207 -7.13 5.84 -5.96
N THR A 208 -8.02 5.40 -6.84
CA THR A 208 -7.98 5.71 -8.28
C THR A 208 -9.07 6.72 -8.64
N GLU A 209 -10.11 6.26 -9.33
CA GLU A 209 -11.23 7.05 -9.85
C GLU A 209 -12.05 7.67 -8.73
N GLY A 210 -12.23 6.96 -7.61
CA GLY A 210 -13.08 7.40 -6.50
C GLY A 210 -12.66 8.75 -5.93
N SER A 211 -11.37 8.97 -5.67
CA SER A 211 -10.90 10.25 -5.10
C SER A 211 -11.13 11.45 -6.02
N HIS A 212 -10.93 11.29 -7.32
CA HIS A 212 -11.03 12.38 -8.29
C HIS A 212 -12.47 12.68 -8.69
N HIS A 213 -13.35 11.66 -8.73
CA HIS A 213 -14.71 11.81 -9.22
C HIS A 213 -15.77 11.98 -8.12
N ARG A 214 -15.49 11.58 -6.86
CA ARG A 214 -16.46 11.65 -5.75
C ARG A 214 -16.17 12.73 -4.71
N ASN A 215 -15.38 13.76 -5.06
CA ASN A 215 -15.02 14.86 -4.13
C ASN A 215 -14.51 14.30 -2.78
N LEU A 216 -13.60 13.34 -2.89
CA LEU A 216 -13.23 12.43 -1.80
C LEU A 216 -11.74 12.52 -1.54
N SER A 217 -11.38 12.77 -0.28
CA SER A 217 -10.05 12.52 0.22
C SER A 217 -9.96 11.21 1.00
N VAL A 218 -8.82 10.53 0.87
CA VAL A 218 -8.58 9.23 1.52
C VAL A 218 -7.24 9.27 2.23
N ILE A 219 -7.20 8.87 3.50
CA ILE A 219 -5.97 8.72 4.29
C ILE A 219 -5.88 7.27 4.76
N ALA A 220 -4.87 6.52 4.30
CA ALA A 220 -4.61 5.17 4.79
C ALA A 220 -3.42 5.15 5.76
N LEU A 221 -3.62 4.62 6.97
CA LEU A 221 -2.56 4.41 7.94
C LEU A 221 -2.01 2.99 7.76
N ASN A 222 -0.75 2.89 7.33
CA ASN A 222 -0.11 1.61 7.04
C ASN A 222 1.14 1.40 7.89
N GLN A 223 1.33 0.19 8.39
CA GLN A 223 2.58 -0.16 9.10
C GLN A 223 3.76 -0.30 8.13
N ASN A 224 3.47 -0.70 6.89
CA ASN A 224 4.44 -0.90 5.83
C ASN A 224 3.85 -0.41 4.50
N LEU A 225 4.52 0.57 3.89
CA LEU A 225 4.14 1.15 2.60
C LEU A 225 4.05 0.08 1.50
N TYR A 226 4.92 -0.92 1.54
CA TYR A 226 5.06 -2.00 0.55
C TYR A 226 4.35 -3.29 0.93
N PHE A 227 3.44 -3.27 1.92
CA PHE A 227 2.69 -4.45 2.35
C PHE A 227 1.87 -5.08 1.21
N ASN A 228 1.13 -4.26 0.46
CA ASN A 228 0.34 -4.74 -0.66
C ASN A 228 1.23 -4.99 -1.89
N LYS A 229 1.09 -6.17 -2.50
CA LYS A 229 1.72 -6.51 -3.78
C LYS A 229 1.17 -5.66 -4.92
N ASP A 230 -0.13 -5.32 -4.85
CA ASP A 230 -0.73 -4.37 -5.75
C ASP A 230 -0.20 -2.96 -5.44
N PRO A 231 0.50 -2.30 -6.38
CA PRO A 231 1.06 -0.98 -6.15
C PRO A 231 0.04 0.15 -6.33
N THR A 232 -1.22 -0.14 -6.68
CA THR A 232 -2.25 0.87 -7.04
C THR A 232 -2.36 1.98 -6.01
N GLN A 233 -2.54 1.66 -4.72
CA GLN A 233 -2.63 2.69 -3.67
C GLN A 233 -1.37 3.54 -3.56
N ARG A 234 -0.18 2.93 -3.70
CA ARG A 234 1.10 3.66 -3.64
C ARG A 234 1.30 4.58 -4.86
N ARG A 235 0.97 4.08 -6.05
CA ARG A 235 1.19 4.80 -7.32
C ARG A 235 0.22 5.96 -7.51
N ASN A 236 -0.99 5.83 -6.99
CA ASN A 236 -2.01 6.87 -7.07
C ASN A 236 -2.08 7.70 -5.78
N CYS A 237 -1.04 7.66 -4.94
CA CYS A 237 -0.97 8.45 -3.72
C CYS A 237 -0.50 9.87 -4.04
N HIS A 238 -1.25 10.87 -3.59
CA HIS A 238 -0.85 12.27 -3.72
C HIS A 238 0.12 12.71 -2.61
N TYR A 239 -0.01 12.16 -1.40
CA TYR A 239 0.84 12.53 -0.28
C TYR A 239 1.32 11.30 0.50
N LEU A 240 2.62 11.18 0.76
CA LEU A 240 3.16 10.21 1.70
C LEU A 240 3.59 10.91 2.98
N VAL A 241 3.24 10.36 4.13
CA VAL A 241 3.76 10.80 5.44
C VAL A 241 4.56 9.65 6.00
N MET A 242 5.88 9.80 6.06
CA MET A 242 6.80 8.73 6.44
C MET A 242 7.36 9.00 7.83
N PHE A 243 7.11 8.08 8.76
CA PHE A 243 7.69 8.09 10.11
C PHE A 243 8.95 7.22 10.19
N ASN A 244 9.75 7.44 11.23
CA ASN A 244 10.92 6.61 11.49
C ASN A 244 10.53 5.13 11.66
N ASN A 245 11.23 4.24 10.95
CA ASN A 245 11.15 2.80 11.12
C ASN A 245 12.57 2.23 11.29
N PRO A 246 13.09 2.14 12.53
CA PRO A 246 14.49 1.73 12.76
C PRO A 246 14.75 0.29 12.29
N VAL A 247 13.73 -0.58 12.30
CA VAL A 247 13.85 -1.98 11.88
C VAL A 247 13.98 -2.11 10.35
N ASN A 248 13.34 -1.22 9.59
CA ASN A 248 13.24 -1.37 8.14
C ASN A 248 13.42 -0.04 7.39
N GLN A 249 14.68 0.39 7.27
CA GLN A 249 15.09 1.53 6.45
C GLN A 249 15.02 1.25 4.93
N GLN A 250 14.82 -0.01 4.52
CA GLN A 250 14.75 -0.38 3.11
C GLN A 250 13.53 0.26 2.42
N GLN A 251 12.45 0.53 3.16
CA GLN A 251 11.26 1.18 2.62
C GLN A 251 11.59 2.59 2.08
N ILE A 252 12.23 3.43 2.90
CA ILE A 252 12.59 4.80 2.50
C ILE A 252 13.71 4.79 1.46
N MET A 253 14.68 3.87 1.55
CA MET A 253 15.73 3.71 0.55
C MET A 253 15.17 3.33 -0.82
N THR A 254 14.17 2.45 -0.86
CA THR A 254 13.49 2.06 -2.11
C THR A 254 12.73 3.23 -2.71
N LEU A 255 11.98 3.97 -1.89
CA LEU A 255 11.24 5.16 -2.33
C LEU A 255 12.20 6.23 -2.88
N SER A 256 13.31 6.45 -2.17
CA SER A 256 14.37 7.39 -2.54
C SER A 256 14.96 7.10 -3.92
N ARG A 257 15.27 5.83 -4.23
CA ARG A 257 15.76 5.43 -5.56
C ARG A 257 14.72 5.59 -6.66
N GLN A 258 13.44 5.42 -6.33
CA GLN A 258 12.33 5.58 -7.28
C GLN A 258 12.08 7.06 -7.59
N MET A 259 12.09 7.93 -6.57
CA MET A 259 11.84 9.36 -6.73
C MET A 259 13.04 10.12 -7.30
N TYR A 260 14.25 9.77 -6.85
CA TYR A 260 15.49 10.48 -7.18
C TYR A 260 16.55 9.49 -7.70
N PRO A 261 16.34 8.86 -8.87
CA PRO A 261 17.24 7.81 -9.38
C PRO A 261 18.70 8.28 -9.54
N GLY A 262 18.92 9.56 -9.85
CA GLY A 262 20.25 10.16 -9.94
C GLY A 262 20.81 10.71 -8.62
N ASN A 263 19.99 10.86 -7.58
CA ASN A 263 20.42 11.38 -6.27
C ASN A 263 19.57 10.83 -5.10
N PRO A 264 19.61 9.51 -4.82
CA PRO A 264 18.81 8.93 -3.73
C PRO A 264 19.09 9.59 -2.35
N GLN A 265 20.33 10.03 -2.13
CA GLN A 265 20.76 10.66 -0.89
C GLN A 265 19.96 11.93 -0.57
N HIS A 266 19.39 12.61 -1.57
CA HIS A 266 18.55 13.79 -1.36
C HIS A 266 17.38 13.50 -0.42
N LEU A 267 16.54 12.50 -0.72
CA LEU A 267 15.42 12.11 0.14
C LEU A 267 15.90 11.54 1.48
N MET A 268 16.97 10.73 1.46
CA MET A 268 17.49 10.10 2.67
C MET A 268 17.97 11.12 3.72
N ARG A 269 18.60 12.22 3.28
CA ARG A 269 19.03 13.31 4.18
C ARG A 269 17.83 14.00 4.80
N HIS A 270 16.87 14.44 3.99
CA HIS A 270 15.64 15.07 4.47
C HIS A 270 14.87 14.17 5.44
N PHE A 271 14.76 12.88 5.13
CA PHE A 271 14.09 11.94 6.01
C PHE A 271 14.81 11.78 7.34
N LYS A 272 16.15 11.63 7.33
CA LYS A 272 16.95 11.53 8.55
C LYS A 272 16.81 12.78 9.42
N ASP A 273 16.85 13.96 8.80
CA ASP A 273 16.72 15.24 9.52
C ASP A 273 15.32 15.37 10.13
N ALA A 274 14.28 15.08 9.35
CA ALA A 274 12.88 15.11 9.77
C ALA A 274 12.55 14.13 10.90
N THR A 275 13.26 13.00 10.95
CA THR A 275 13.02 11.90 11.91
C THR A 275 14.03 11.85 13.06
N SER A 276 14.88 12.87 13.17
CA SER A 276 15.88 12.99 14.24
C SER A 276 15.25 13.24 15.61
N ARG A 277 14.04 13.82 15.63
CA ARG A 277 13.22 14.05 16.83
C ARG A 277 12.19 12.93 17.06
N PRO A 278 11.79 12.65 18.32
CA PRO A 278 10.68 11.74 18.62
C PRO A 278 9.41 12.14 17.85
N TYR A 279 8.72 11.13 17.29
CA TYR A 279 7.54 11.32 16.44
C TYR A 279 7.75 12.18 15.19
N GLY A 280 9.01 12.45 14.82
CA GLY A 280 9.36 13.12 13.58
C GLY A 280 8.87 12.36 12.35
N TYR A 281 8.47 13.11 11.33
CA TYR A 281 7.92 12.59 10.09
C TYR A 281 8.34 13.46 8.91
N LEU A 282 8.39 12.88 7.73
CA LEU A 282 8.55 13.58 6.47
C LEU A 282 7.26 13.49 5.65
N VAL A 283 6.68 14.63 5.30
CA VAL A 283 5.59 14.71 4.32
C VAL A 283 6.19 14.87 2.93
N ILE A 284 5.73 14.06 1.99
CA ILE A 284 6.18 14.01 0.61
C ILE A 284 4.98 14.30 -0.29
N ASP A 285 5.01 15.43 -1.00
CA ASP A 285 4.03 15.78 -2.02
C ASP A 285 4.40 15.13 -3.37
N LEU A 286 3.55 14.19 -3.77
CA LEU A 286 3.68 13.40 -4.99
C LEU A 286 2.75 13.90 -6.11
N LYS A 287 2.06 15.03 -5.95
CA LYS A 287 1.26 15.61 -7.04
C LYS A 287 2.18 15.88 -8.25
N PRO A 288 1.70 15.60 -9.48
CA PRO A 288 2.53 15.71 -10.69
C PRO A 288 2.97 17.15 -10.98
N PHE A 289 2.19 18.13 -10.53
CA PHE A 289 2.43 19.56 -10.73
C PHE A 289 3.21 20.23 -9.60
N THR A 290 3.59 19.50 -8.54
CA THR A 290 4.45 20.06 -7.48
C THR A 290 5.90 20.13 -7.95
N ALA A 291 6.53 21.30 -7.85
CA ALA A 291 7.93 21.47 -8.22
C ALA A 291 8.85 20.64 -7.31
N GLU A 292 9.94 20.09 -7.83
CA GLU A 292 10.82 19.16 -7.10
C GLU A 292 11.28 19.70 -5.73
N HIS A 293 11.75 20.95 -5.70
CA HIS A 293 12.22 21.62 -4.48
C HIS A 293 11.12 21.90 -3.43
N GLN A 294 9.85 21.70 -3.80
CA GLN A 294 8.68 21.90 -2.94
C GLN A 294 8.04 20.56 -2.53
N ARG A 295 8.66 19.41 -2.82
CA ARG A 295 8.03 18.10 -2.54
C ARG A 295 8.19 17.63 -1.09
N LEU A 296 9.24 18.06 -0.40
CA LEU A 296 9.63 17.51 0.90
C LEU A 296 9.34 18.52 2.01
N HIS A 297 8.48 18.15 2.96
CA HIS A 297 8.08 19.03 4.07
C HIS A 297 8.25 18.32 5.40
N THR A 298 8.75 19.05 6.38
CA THR A 298 8.78 18.66 7.79
C THR A 298 7.82 19.55 8.57
N ASP A 299 7.43 19.10 9.76
CA ASP A 299 6.90 19.97 10.82
C ASP A 299 5.71 20.84 10.38
N ILE A 300 4.86 20.28 9.52
CA ILE A 300 3.72 20.98 8.91
C ILE A 300 2.68 21.48 9.93
N PHE A 301 2.87 21.26 11.22
CA PHE A 301 2.03 21.74 12.31
C PHE A 301 2.74 22.73 13.25
N ASP A 302 4.02 23.06 13.07
CA ASP A 302 4.75 23.93 14.01
C ASP A 302 4.55 25.46 13.71
N GLN A 303 3.85 26.11 14.65
CA GLN A 303 3.84 27.52 15.14
C GLN A 303 3.93 28.77 14.23
N SER A 304 3.89 28.70 12.90
CA SER A 304 3.69 29.91 12.07
C SER A 304 2.23 30.15 11.63
N ASP A 305 1.34 29.18 11.89
CA ASP A 305 -0.07 29.20 11.43
C ASP A 305 -1.09 29.56 12.50
N ASP A 306 -0.65 29.98 13.69
CA ASP A 306 -1.53 30.56 14.69
C ASP A 306 -1.37 32.09 14.68
N PRO A 307 -2.25 32.82 13.97
CA PRO A 307 -2.51 34.19 14.38
C PRO A 307 -2.94 34.12 15.84
N LYS A 308 -2.32 34.96 16.69
CA LYS A 308 -2.89 35.31 17.99
C LYS A 308 -4.21 36.05 17.73
N ASP A 309 -5.28 35.31 17.46
CA ASP A 309 -6.62 35.85 17.36
C ASP A 309 -7.49 35.20 18.44
N PRO A 310 -7.87 35.95 19.50
CA PRO A 310 -8.74 35.45 20.56
C PRO A 310 -10.23 35.37 20.17
N THR A 311 -10.60 35.56 18.91
CA THR A 311 -12.00 35.66 18.49
C THR A 311 -12.43 34.49 17.62
N CYS A 312 -12.59 33.32 18.24
CA CYS A 312 -13.55 32.32 17.77
C CYS A 312 -14.36 31.82 18.97
N GLN A 313 -15.10 32.76 19.56
CA GLN A 313 -16.23 32.41 20.41
C GLN A 313 -17.34 31.99 19.46
N PHE A 314 -17.60 30.68 19.39
CA PHE A 314 -18.84 30.18 18.82
C PHE A 314 -19.96 30.72 19.70
N GLU A 315 -20.74 31.67 19.18
CA GLU A 315 -21.98 32.08 19.80
C GLU A 315 -22.92 30.87 19.83
N ASP A 316 -23.29 30.51 21.05
CA ASP A 316 -24.21 29.44 21.40
C ASP A 316 -25.62 29.83 20.92
N HIS A 317 -26.02 29.31 19.76
CA HIS A 317 -27.42 29.28 19.36
C HIS A 317 -28.04 27.97 19.84
N THR A 318 -28.20 27.85 21.16
CA THR A 318 -29.23 27.01 21.76
C THR A 318 -30.31 27.92 22.31
N ASP A 319 -31.44 28.02 21.60
CA ASP A 319 -32.74 28.19 22.23
C ASP A 319 -33.89 28.01 21.24
N GLN A 320 -34.95 27.37 21.76
CA GLN A 320 -36.28 27.16 21.19
C GLN A 320 -36.52 25.86 20.42
N ILE A 321 -36.55 24.75 21.16
CA ILE A 321 -37.63 23.75 20.99
C ILE A 321 -38.30 23.54 22.36
N ASN A 322 -39.62 23.64 22.32
CA ASN A 322 -40.54 23.74 23.44
C ASN A 322 -40.45 22.59 24.45
N LYS A 323 -40.67 22.98 25.70
CA LYS A 323 -41.19 22.17 26.79
C LYS A 323 -42.45 21.45 26.33
N ASP A 324 -42.50 20.14 26.52
CA ASP A 324 -43.58 19.45 27.24
C ASP A 324 -43.21 17.97 27.43
N ASP A 325 -43.71 17.40 28.52
CA ASP A 325 -43.68 15.98 28.91
C ASP A 325 -42.42 15.43 29.60
N GLN A 326 -42.34 15.79 30.88
CA GLN A 326 -41.66 15.01 31.92
C GLN A 326 -42.73 14.24 32.70
N LYS A 327 -42.77 12.90 32.54
CA LYS A 327 -43.38 11.97 33.50
C LYS A 327 -42.55 10.70 33.60
N ASP A 328 -42.04 10.50 34.82
CA ASP A 328 -42.00 9.26 35.58
C ASP A 328 -41.46 7.98 34.92
N MET A 329 -40.32 7.50 35.43
CA MET A 329 -40.26 6.23 36.17
C MET A 329 -38.81 5.96 36.63
N ASP A 330 -38.62 6.19 37.92
CA ASP A 330 -37.57 5.61 38.74
C ASP A 330 -37.88 4.13 38.96
N HIS A 331 -36.93 3.25 38.71
CA HIS A 331 -36.86 1.94 39.37
C HIS A 331 -35.43 1.43 39.40
N SER A 332 -34.84 1.59 40.58
CA SER A 332 -33.75 0.78 41.11
C SER A 332 -34.15 -0.70 41.22
N GLU A 333 -33.35 -1.61 40.68
CA GLU A 333 -33.24 -2.98 41.22
C GLU A 333 -31.79 -3.46 41.25
N HIS A 334 -31.33 -3.68 42.48
CA HIS A 334 -30.20 -4.53 42.85
C HIS A 334 -30.61 -5.99 42.67
N ILE A 335 -29.90 -6.78 41.85
CA ILE A 335 -29.83 -8.24 42.01
C ILE A 335 -28.38 -8.72 41.80
N SER A 336 -28.05 -9.70 42.63
CA SER A 336 -26.79 -10.27 43.07
C SER A 336 -25.94 -11.03 42.05
N ALA A 337 -24.67 -11.18 42.44
CA ALA A 337 -23.68 -12.11 41.93
C ALA A 337 -24.19 -13.56 41.84
N THR A 338 -23.88 -14.20 40.71
CA THR A 338 -23.22 -15.51 40.55
C THR A 338 -23.30 -15.87 39.07
N ASP A 339 -22.18 -15.84 38.34
CA ASP A 339 -21.79 -17.05 37.59
C ASP A 339 -20.30 -17.01 37.25
N GLN A 340 -19.62 -18.04 37.70
CA GLN A 340 -18.19 -18.23 37.63
C GLN A 340 -17.97 -19.30 36.57
N THR A 341 -17.63 -18.88 35.35
CA THR A 341 -17.11 -19.81 34.33
C THR A 341 -15.68 -19.43 34.00
N CYS A 342 -14.79 -20.27 34.52
CA CYS A 342 -13.38 -20.33 34.16
C CYS A 342 -13.26 -20.60 32.66
N PHE A 343 -12.56 -19.74 31.93
CA PHE A 343 -11.99 -20.08 30.63
C PHE A 343 -10.47 -20.00 30.72
N GLU A 344 -9.85 -21.10 30.32
CA GLU A 344 -8.46 -21.49 30.53
C GLU A 344 -7.47 -20.52 29.86
N GLU A 345 -6.34 -20.29 30.51
CA GLU A 345 -5.18 -19.58 29.93
C GLU A 345 -4.66 -20.35 28.71
N GLU A 346 -4.99 -19.90 27.50
CA GLU A 346 -4.38 -20.43 26.28
C GLU A 346 -2.90 -20.03 26.22
N LYS A 347 -2.04 -21.00 26.51
CA LYS A 347 -0.58 -20.90 26.48
C LYS A 347 -0.09 -20.68 25.04
N MET A 348 0.29 -19.44 24.71
CA MET A 348 0.94 -19.09 23.44
C MET A 348 2.27 -19.84 23.28
N HIS A 349 2.49 -20.47 22.11
CA HIS A 349 3.69 -21.26 21.82
C HIS A 349 4.74 -20.41 21.10
N SER A 350 5.98 -20.38 21.60
CA SER A 350 7.13 -19.68 21.01
C SER A 350 8.14 -20.64 20.38
N CYS A 351 8.81 -20.21 19.32
CA CYS A 351 9.94 -20.95 18.74
C CYS A 351 11.23 -20.69 19.54
N ASP A 352 11.87 -21.74 20.05
CA ASP A 352 13.07 -21.62 20.90
C ASP A 352 14.34 -21.16 20.15
N ASP A 353 14.37 -21.24 18.81
CA ASP A 353 15.51 -20.78 18.00
C ASP A 353 15.41 -19.29 17.58
N CYS A 354 14.20 -18.72 17.48
CA CYS A 354 14.01 -17.36 16.95
C CYS A 354 13.04 -16.47 17.75
N GLY A 355 12.42 -16.98 18.82
CA GLY A 355 11.58 -16.22 19.73
C GLY A 355 10.23 -15.73 19.17
N LEU A 356 9.85 -16.18 17.97
CA LEU A 356 8.55 -15.83 17.37
C LEU A 356 7.42 -16.59 18.06
N VAL A 357 6.34 -15.86 18.38
CA VAL A 357 5.17 -16.39 19.09
C VAL A 357 4.03 -16.57 18.10
N PHE A 358 3.39 -17.74 18.14
CA PHE A 358 2.33 -18.11 17.21
C PHE A 358 0.99 -18.28 17.94
N GLU A 359 -0.10 -17.83 17.28
CA GLU A 359 -1.46 -17.96 17.81
C GLU A 359 -1.98 -19.41 17.74
N ASN A 360 -1.41 -20.30 16.90
CA ASN A 360 -1.83 -21.70 16.82
C ASN A 360 -0.72 -22.68 16.37
N ILE A 361 -0.74 -23.92 16.87
CA ILE A 361 0.22 -25.01 16.54
C ILE A 361 0.29 -25.35 15.04
N HIS A 362 -0.77 -25.08 14.28
CA HIS A 362 -0.82 -25.37 12.85
C HIS A 362 0.14 -24.50 12.02
N ASP A 363 0.51 -23.31 12.51
CA ASP A 363 1.47 -22.41 11.84
C ASP A 363 2.91 -22.94 11.94
N LEU A 364 3.21 -23.80 12.92
CA LEU A 364 4.52 -24.46 13.05
C LEU A 364 4.76 -25.51 11.95
N GLN A 365 3.69 -26.13 11.42
CA GLN A 365 3.80 -27.18 10.40
C GLN A 365 4.13 -26.63 9.00
N GLY A 366 4.08 -25.31 8.80
CA GLY A 366 4.38 -24.64 7.52
C GLY A 366 5.87 -24.46 7.20
N MET A 367 6.78 -24.65 8.17
CA MET A 367 8.22 -24.40 7.96
C MET A 367 9.02 -25.62 7.49
N SER A 368 8.40 -26.76 7.19
CA SER A 368 9.12 -27.98 6.76
C SER A 368 9.69 -27.96 5.33
N ASN A 369 9.72 -26.83 4.62
CA ASN A 369 10.21 -26.77 3.22
C ASN A 369 11.13 -25.58 2.89
N HIS A 370 11.86 -25.01 3.84
CA HIS A 370 12.99 -24.12 3.53
C HIS A 370 14.31 -24.68 4.08
N GLY A 371 15.04 -25.32 3.17
CA GLY A 371 16.51 -25.39 3.12
C GLY A 371 17.29 -25.72 4.39
N VAL A 372 17.38 -27.00 4.75
CA VAL A 372 18.52 -27.54 5.53
C VAL A 372 18.99 -28.85 4.88
N GLN A 373 20.31 -28.99 4.79
CA GLN A 373 21.05 -29.99 4.02
C GLN A 373 20.77 -31.44 4.45
N LYS A 374 20.91 -32.37 3.50
CA LYS A 374 20.29 -33.71 3.50
C LYS A 374 21.05 -34.81 4.25
N THR A 375 21.95 -34.50 5.17
CA THR A 375 22.84 -35.52 5.79
C THR A 375 22.60 -35.80 7.27
N GLU A 376 21.78 -35.03 7.99
CA GLU A 376 21.49 -35.29 9.42
C GLU A 376 20.17 -36.04 9.68
N LYS A 377 19.34 -36.23 8.64
CA LYS A 377 18.00 -36.85 8.78
C LYS A 377 18.03 -38.35 9.12
N VAL A 378 19.15 -39.05 8.94
CA VAL A 378 19.22 -40.49 9.23
C VAL A 378 19.56 -40.78 10.70
N SER A 379 20.17 -39.83 11.41
CA SER A 379 20.51 -39.99 12.84
C SER A 379 19.30 -39.74 13.75
N MET A 380 18.52 -38.67 13.52
CA MET A 380 17.33 -38.34 14.33
C MET A 380 16.20 -39.37 14.23
N MET A 381 16.01 -40.02 13.08
CA MET A 381 14.95 -41.03 12.91
C MET A 381 15.21 -42.34 13.67
N LYS A 382 16.46 -42.63 14.07
CA LYS A 382 16.79 -43.78 14.92
C LYS A 382 16.43 -43.49 16.39
N THR A 383 16.77 -42.32 16.90
CA THR A 383 16.54 -41.92 18.29
C THR A 383 15.05 -41.75 18.62
N MET A 384 14.24 -41.32 17.64
CA MET A 384 12.80 -41.12 17.83
C MET A 384 12.00 -42.44 17.80
N LYS A 385 12.52 -43.50 17.15
CA LYS A 385 11.87 -44.83 17.15
C LYS A 385 12.11 -45.63 18.43
N GLU A 386 13.17 -45.35 19.19
CA GLU A 386 13.43 -46.00 20.47
C GLU A 386 12.66 -45.37 21.64
N SER A 387 12.26 -44.09 21.53
CA SER A 387 11.47 -43.41 22.57
C SER A 387 9.95 -43.66 22.49
N ILE A 388 9.46 -44.24 21.39
CA ILE A 388 8.03 -44.59 21.22
C ILE A 388 7.74 -46.05 21.66
N LYS A 389 8.78 -46.80 22.10
CA LYS A 389 8.67 -48.18 22.57
C LYS A 389 8.97 -48.37 24.07
N ARG A 390 8.98 -47.30 24.87
CA ARG A 390 9.07 -47.37 26.33
C ARG A 390 7.88 -46.69 26.98
#